data_AF-A0A1H6AR92-F1
#
_entry.id   AF-A0A1H6AR92-F1
#
_cell.length_a   1.000
_cell.length_b   1.000
_cell.length_c   1.000
_cell.angle_alpha   90.00
_cell.angle_beta   90.00
_cell.angle_gamma   90.00
#
_symmetry.space_group_name_H-M   'P 1'
#
loop_
_entity.id
_entity.type
_entity.pdbx_description
1 polymer ?
#
loop_
_entity_poly.entity_id
_entity_poly.type
_entity_poly.pdbx_seq_one_letter_code
_entity_poly.pdbx_strand_id
1 'polypeptide(L)'
;MILDNENENLKVHEWISSYTEQGKLDIVTGYFTIGALAWLSKNVNDKISDFRLVLGDIVNVDSIDNRPLDLLNENISIKASLKLSNLSKEAVNFLKQDKVVAKTLEPNFCHAKSYLFNPDKKDDRNKYFISGSSNLTEAGIGLKQTNNIELNIAETGNNNQYKELVVWFDALWVRPQAHKEKTLVAPDGTKSKIDFKQYLINEIERIHPTNPCCK
;
A
#
# COMPACT_ATOMS: atom_id res chain seq x y z
N MET A 1 16.56 13.17 4.96
CA MET A 1 16.17 13.82 3.69
C MET A 1 14.67 14.07 3.72
N ILE A 2 14.21 15.19 3.16
CA ILE A 2 12.79 15.42 2.94
C ILE A 2 12.38 14.78 1.61
N LEU A 3 11.34 13.95 1.63
CA LEU A 3 10.68 13.46 0.42
C LEU A 3 9.33 14.16 0.26
N ASP A 4 9.17 14.81 -0.88
CA ASP A 4 7.99 15.57 -1.28
C ASP A 4 7.78 15.35 -2.77
N ASN A 5 6.53 15.29 -3.20
CA ASN A 5 6.14 15.10 -4.59
C ASN A 5 6.42 16.30 -5.50
N GLU A 6 6.67 17.49 -4.96
CA GLU A 6 6.84 18.72 -5.76
C GLU A 6 8.29 19.20 -5.93
N ASN A 7 9.23 18.74 -5.09
CA ASN A 7 10.62 19.20 -5.13
C ASN A 7 11.52 18.37 -6.08
N GLU A 8 12.82 18.69 -6.15
CA GLU A 8 13.79 17.91 -6.94
C GLU A 8 14.37 16.68 -6.18
N ASN A 9 14.00 16.50 -4.90
CA ASN A 9 14.42 15.33 -4.13
C ASN A 9 13.64 14.09 -4.58
N LEU A 10 14.17 12.92 -4.19
CA LEU A 10 13.55 11.64 -4.43
C LEU A 10 12.11 11.60 -3.90
N LYS A 11 11.24 10.93 -4.63
CA LYS A 11 9.89 10.57 -4.17
C LYS A 11 9.96 9.32 -3.32
N VAL A 12 8.87 9.02 -2.60
CA VAL A 12 8.80 7.80 -1.76
C VAL A 12 9.05 6.55 -2.60
N HIS A 13 8.46 6.45 -3.80
CA HIS A 13 8.68 5.30 -4.67
C HIS A 13 10.12 5.20 -5.18
N GLU A 14 10.78 6.33 -5.45
CA GLU A 14 12.17 6.36 -5.90
C GLU A 14 13.12 5.98 -4.77
N TRP A 15 12.89 6.52 -3.56
CA TRP A 15 13.65 6.14 -2.37
C TRP A 15 13.56 4.64 -2.11
N ILE A 16 12.35 4.08 -2.08
CA ILE A 16 12.15 2.64 -1.88
C ILE A 16 12.88 1.84 -2.97
N SER A 17 12.74 2.21 -4.25
CA SER A 17 13.45 1.51 -5.34
C SER A 17 14.97 1.56 -5.21
N SER A 18 15.52 2.71 -4.81
CA SER A 18 16.97 2.95 -4.72
C SER A 18 17.61 2.29 -3.50
N TYR A 19 16.93 2.29 -2.35
CA TYR A 19 17.52 1.87 -1.07
C TYR A 19 17.05 0.48 -0.60
N THR A 20 16.04 -0.12 -1.22
CA THR A 20 15.62 -1.50 -0.87
C THR A 20 16.59 -2.53 -1.43
N GLU A 21 17.27 -3.24 -0.52
CA GLU A 21 18.03 -4.45 -0.77
C GLU A 21 17.23 -5.71 -0.37
N GLN A 22 17.89 -6.87 -0.31
CA GLN A 22 17.28 -8.07 0.26
C GLN A 22 17.01 -7.88 1.75
N GLY A 23 15.77 -8.15 2.19
CA GLY A 23 15.38 -7.89 3.58
C GLY A 23 13.88 -7.96 3.82
N LYS A 24 13.43 -7.23 4.83
CA LYS A 24 12.02 -7.15 5.27
C LYS A 24 11.50 -5.74 5.13
N LEU A 25 10.22 -5.60 4.76
CA LEU A 25 9.56 -4.32 4.59
C LEU A 25 8.25 -4.27 5.38
N ASP A 26 8.22 -3.37 6.37
CA ASP A 26 7.06 -3.11 7.19
C ASP A 26 6.40 -1.80 6.75
N ILE A 27 5.09 -1.82 6.53
CA ILE A 27 4.34 -0.66 6.05
C ILE A 27 3.09 -0.50 6.90
N VAL A 28 2.87 0.71 7.42
CA VAL A 28 1.57 1.15 7.93
C VAL A 28 1.05 2.26 7.04
N THR A 29 -0.23 2.21 6.69
CA THR A 29 -0.85 3.26 5.89
C THR A 29 -2.35 3.35 6.15
N GLY A 30 -2.89 4.57 6.14
CA GLY A 30 -4.33 4.79 6.32
C GLY A 30 -5.14 4.51 5.07
N TYR A 31 -4.56 4.78 3.89
CA TYR A 31 -5.20 4.52 2.61
C TYR A 31 -4.22 3.85 1.66
N PHE A 32 -4.73 3.02 0.77
CA PHE A 32 -3.92 2.45 -0.30
C PHE A 32 -4.71 2.26 -1.58
N THR A 33 -3.98 2.12 -2.69
CA THR A 33 -4.56 1.83 -4.01
C THR A 33 -4.04 0.51 -4.57
N ILE A 34 -4.79 -0.04 -5.52
CA ILE A 34 -4.43 -1.25 -6.26
C ILE A 34 -3.11 -1.05 -7.02
N GLY A 35 -2.94 0.11 -7.67
CA GLY A 35 -1.72 0.40 -8.42
C GLY A 35 -0.48 0.52 -7.56
N ALA A 36 -0.59 1.03 -6.32
CA ALA A 36 0.54 1.07 -5.40
C ALA A 36 0.94 -0.32 -4.87
N LEU A 37 -0.03 -1.21 -4.60
CA LEU A 37 0.25 -2.62 -4.29
C LEU A 37 0.91 -3.34 -5.46
N ALA A 38 0.37 -3.16 -6.68
CA ALA A 38 0.96 -3.70 -7.89
C ALA A 38 2.39 -3.16 -8.13
N TRP A 39 2.65 -1.90 -7.76
CA TRP A 39 3.98 -1.31 -7.84
C TRP A 39 4.95 -1.97 -6.85
N LEU A 40 4.55 -2.20 -5.59
CA LEU A 40 5.38 -2.96 -4.63
C LEU A 40 5.73 -4.35 -5.17
N SER A 41 4.73 -5.05 -5.71
CA SER A 41 4.90 -6.36 -6.34
C SER A 41 5.98 -6.34 -7.43
N LYS A 42 5.93 -5.35 -8.32
CA LYS A 42 6.83 -5.30 -9.48
C LYS A 42 8.25 -4.83 -9.16
N ASN A 43 8.43 -4.00 -8.13
CA ASN A 43 9.68 -3.27 -7.94
C ASN A 43 10.53 -3.79 -6.78
N VAL A 44 9.91 -4.38 -5.76
CA VAL A 44 10.64 -4.83 -4.56
C VAL A 44 10.33 -6.27 -4.15
N ASN A 45 9.32 -6.93 -4.72
CA ASN A 45 8.89 -8.25 -4.27
C ASN A 45 10.02 -9.30 -4.31
N ASP A 46 10.85 -9.32 -5.35
CA ASP A 46 11.94 -10.31 -5.45
C ASP A 46 13.05 -10.11 -4.42
N LYS A 47 13.13 -8.92 -3.80
CA LYS A 47 14.10 -8.59 -2.76
C LYS A 47 13.56 -8.86 -1.36
N ILE A 48 12.25 -8.70 -1.16
CA ILE A 48 11.67 -8.75 0.17
C ILE A 48 11.26 -10.18 0.54
N SER A 49 11.77 -10.64 1.68
CA SER A 49 11.50 -11.95 2.26
C SER A 49 10.24 -11.97 3.15
N ASP A 50 9.85 -10.80 3.69
CA ASP A 50 8.68 -10.64 4.56
C ASP A 50 8.11 -9.22 4.42
N PHE A 51 6.83 -9.13 4.07
CA PHE A 51 6.05 -7.91 4.08
C PHE A 51 5.04 -7.96 5.24
N ARG A 52 5.16 -7.01 6.18
CA ARG A 52 4.16 -6.77 7.21
C ARG A 52 3.39 -5.50 6.90
N LEU A 53 2.14 -5.65 6.48
CA LEU A 53 1.29 -4.55 6.05
C LEU A 53 0.18 -4.30 7.07
N VAL A 54 0.13 -3.13 7.67
CA VAL A 54 -1.04 -2.63 8.42
C VAL A 54 -1.77 -1.64 7.51
N LEU A 55 -2.90 -2.07 6.96
CA LEU A 55 -3.64 -1.34 5.94
C LEU A 55 -4.97 -0.84 6.48
N GLY A 56 -5.27 0.43 6.23
CA GLY A 56 -6.63 0.99 6.34
C GLY A 56 -7.48 0.65 5.11
N ASP A 57 -8.05 1.68 4.48
CA ASP A 57 -9.05 1.49 3.42
C ASP A 57 -8.46 1.55 2.00
N ILE A 58 -9.07 0.77 1.11
CA ILE A 58 -8.84 0.92 -0.33
C ILE A 58 -9.51 2.22 -0.78
N VAL A 59 -8.74 3.09 -1.44
CA VAL A 59 -9.29 4.26 -2.14
C VAL A 59 -9.04 4.13 -3.62
N ASN A 60 -10.03 4.49 -4.43
CA ASN A 60 -9.84 4.63 -5.85
C ASN A 60 -9.63 6.12 -6.15
N VAL A 61 -8.40 6.54 -6.39
CA VAL A 61 -8.10 7.95 -6.73
C VAL A 61 -8.74 8.35 -8.06
N ASP A 62 -9.11 7.36 -8.89
CA ASP A 62 -9.86 7.58 -10.11
C ASP A 62 -11.40 7.60 -9.87
N SER A 63 -11.89 7.71 -8.64
CA SER A 63 -13.32 7.92 -8.38
C SER A 63 -13.75 9.29 -8.91
N ILE A 64 -14.52 9.22 -9.98
CA ILE A 64 -15.11 10.25 -10.83
C ILE A 64 -16.09 11.13 -10.04
N ASP A 65 -15.63 11.91 -9.05
CA ASP A 65 -16.52 12.86 -8.33
C ASP A 65 -16.23 14.33 -8.65
N ASN A 66 -15.39 14.61 -9.67
CA ASN A 66 -15.28 15.94 -10.28
C ASN A 66 -14.91 15.92 -11.77
N ARG A 67 -15.49 14.98 -12.53
CA ARG A 67 -15.70 15.19 -13.97
C ARG A 67 -17.19 15.05 -14.28
N PRO A 68 -17.99 16.12 -14.15
CA PRO A 68 -19.16 16.20 -15.00
C PRO A 68 -18.64 16.21 -16.45
N LEU A 69 -19.01 15.22 -17.26
CA LEU A 69 -18.92 15.17 -18.74
C LEU A 69 -18.00 14.14 -19.44
N ASP A 70 -17.54 13.05 -18.83
CA ASP A 70 -16.80 12.02 -19.61
C ASP A 70 -17.36 10.58 -19.54
N LEU A 71 -18.43 10.36 -18.78
CA LEU A 71 -19.13 9.07 -18.73
C LEU A 71 -20.09 8.83 -19.92
N LEU A 72 -20.12 9.76 -20.89
CA LEU A 72 -20.83 9.63 -22.16
C LEU A 72 -19.89 9.29 -23.34
N ASN A 73 -18.59 9.16 -23.10
CA ASN A 73 -17.69 8.61 -24.11
C ASN A 73 -17.72 7.08 -23.99
N GLU A 74 -18.37 6.41 -24.95
CA GLU A 74 -18.40 4.95 -25.17
C GLU A 74 -17.00 4.31 -25.37
N ASN A 75 -15.92 5.04 -25.10
CA ASN A 75 -14.54 4.61 -25.18
C ASN A 75 -13.84 4.85 -23.83
N ILE A 76 -14.21 4.12 -22.78
CA ILE A 76 -13.16 3.66 -21.85
C ILE A 76 -12.20 2.87 -22.74
N SER A 77 -11.13 3.51 -23.19
CA SER A 77 -10.20 2.93 -24.16
C SER A 77 -9.84 1.53 -23.70
N ILE A 78 -9.99 0.52 -24.56
CA ILE A 78 -9.68 -0.88 -24.28
C ILE A 78 -8.32 -1.01 -23.57
N LYS A 79 -7.35 -0.16 -23.93
CA LYS A 79 -6.04 -0.07 -23.29
C LYS A 79 -6.08 0.29 -21.79
N ALA A 80 -6.93 1.23 -21.39
CA ALA A 80 -7.13 1.60 -19.99
C ALA A 80 -7.74 0.45 -19.18
N SER A 81 -8.77 -0.20 -19.74
CA SER A 81 -9.39 -1.38 -19.13
C SER A 81 -8.41 -2.56 -18.98
N LEU A 82 -7.63 -2.86 -20.03
CA LEU A 82 -6.59 -3.89 -19.99
C LEU A 82 -5.50 -3.57 -18.96
N LYS A 83 -5.08 -2.30 -18.88
CA LYS A 83 -4.09 -1.86 -17.88
C LYS A 83 -4.61 -2.04 -16.45
N LEU A 84 -5.86 -1.69 -16.19
CA LEU A 84 -6.51 -1.87 -14.87
C LEU A 84 -6.64 -3.36 -14.52
N SER A 85 -7.03 -4.20 -15.49
CA SER A 85 -7.08 -5.66 -15.29
C SER A 85 -5.70 -6.24 -14.94
N ASN A 86 -4.64 -5.80 -15.62
CA ASN A 86 -3.28 -6.25 -15.34
C ASN A 86 -2.77 -5.77 -13.97
N LEU A 87 -3.04 -4.53 -13.56
CA LEU A 87 -2.68 -4.03 -12.23
C LEU A 87 -3.41 -4.80 -11.12
N SER A 88 -4.69 -5.12 -11.35
CA SER A 88 -5.51 -5.87 -10.39
C SER A 88 -5.02 -7.30 -10.23
N LYS A 89 -4.68 -7.97 -11.34
CA LYS A 89 -4.02 -9.30 -11.33
C LYS A 89 -2.72 -9.27 -10.55
N GLU A 90 -1.88 -8.27 -10.79
CA GLU A 90 -0.62 -8.11 -10.09
C GLU A 90 -0.82 -7.96 -8.58
N ALA A 91 -1.69 -7.05 -8.16
CA ALA A 91 -1.97 -6.81 -6.75
C ALA A 91 -2.58 -8.05 -6.07
N VAL A 92 -3.49 -8.76 -6.74
CA VAL A 92 -4.05 -10.02 -6.23
C VAL A 92 -2.97 -11.10 -6.07
N ASN A 93 -2.10 -11.27 -7.06
CA ASN A 93 -1.00 -12.22 -7.01
C ASN A 93 0.01 -11.87 -5.91
N PHE A 94 0.25 -10.58 -5.68
CA PHE A 94 1.06 -10.08 -4.57
C PHE A 94 0.45 -10.47 -3.23
N LEU A 95 -0.82 -10.13 -3.01
CA LEU A 95 -1.54 -10.44 -1.77
C LEU A 95 -1.62 -11.96 -1.52
N LYS A 96 -1.72 -12.80 -2.55
CA LYS A 96 -1.78 -14.27 -2.37
C LYS A 96 -0.50 -14.87 -1.79
N GLN A 97 0.65 -14.20 -1.86
CA GLN A 97 1.92 -14.74 -1.39
C GLN A 97 1.94 -14.89 0.14
N ASP A 98 2.55 -15.97 0.64
CA ASP A 98 2.65 -16.26 2.08
C ASP A 98 3.52 -15.23 2.83
N LYS A 99 4.56 -14.73 2.15
CA LYS A 99 5.41 -13.65 2.66
C LYS A 99 4.74 -12.28 2.72
N VAL A 100 3.48 -12.16 2.26
CA VAL A 100 2.69 -10.93 2.36
C VAL A 100 1.63 -11.13 3.43
N VAL A 101 1.87 -10.51 4.58
CA VAL A 101 0.94 -10.53 5.72
C VAL A 101 0.27 -9.17 5.83
N ALA A 102 -1.04 -9.14 5.64
CA ALA A 102 -1.87 -7.95 5.81
C ALA A 102 -2.71 -8.04 7.09
N LYS A 103 -2.73 -6.96 7.85
CA LYS A 103 -3.60 -6.74 9.01
C LYS A 103 -4.41 -5.47 8.79
N THR A 104 -5.68 -5.53 9.19
CA THR A 104 -6.49 -4.33 9.37
C THR A 104 -6.37 -3.86 10.82
N LEU A 105 -6.89 -2.66 11.11
CA LEU A 105 -7.04 -2.16 12.46
C LEU A 105 -8.54 -1.96 12.73
N GLU A 106 -9.12 -2.69 13.69
CA GLU A 106 -10.53 -2.56 14.06
C GLU A 106 -10.70 -2.55 15.59
N PRO A 107 -11.61 -1.74 16.15
CA PRO A 107 -12.50 -0.78 15.49
C PRO A 107 -11.81 0.56 15.13
N ASN A 108 -10.49 0.65 15.32
CA ASN A 108 -9.74 1.90 15.17
C ASN A 108 -9.28 2.12 13.74
N PHE A 109 -9.41 3.33 13.21
CA PHE A 109 -8.74 3.70 11.95
C PHE A 109 -7.30 4.16 12.20
N CYS A 110 -6.32 3.50 11.57
CA CYS A 110 -4.92 3.92 11.65
C CYS A 110 -4.59 4.95 10.56
N HIS A 111 -4.46 6.22 10.92
CA HIS A 111 -4.09 7.25 9.95
C HIS A 111 -2.57 7.45 9.82
N ALA A 112 -1.74 6.64 10.49
CA ALA A 112 -0.28 6.74 10.37
C ALA A 112 0.21 6.32 8.98
N LYS A 113 1.36 6.86 8.55
CA LYS A 113 2.08 6.41 7.36
C LYS A 113 3.56 6.23 7.69
N SER A 114 4.06 5.02 7.52
CA SER A 114 5.47 4.73 7.67
C SER A 114 5.86 3.50 6.87
N TYR A 115 7.08 3.54 6.34
CA TYR A 115 7.73 2.49 5.58
C TYR A 115 9.07 2.20 6.27
N LEU A 116 9.26 0.98 6.75
CA LEU A 116 10.46 0.58 7.50
C LEU A 116 11.10 -0.60 6.82
N PHE A 117 12.36 -0.45 6.44
CA PHE A 117 13.12 -1.53 5.82
C PHE A 117 14.21 -2.01 6.77
N ASN A 118 14.37 -3.33 6.83
CA ASN A 118 15.44 -3.99 7.56
C ASN A 118 16.15 -4.99 6.64
N PRO A 119 17.43 -4.77 6.29
CA PRO A 119 18.17 -5.66 5.41
C PRO A 119 18.48 -7.00 6.08
N ASP A 120 18.53 -8.07 5.28
CA ASP A 120 18.95 -9.40 5.76
C ASP A 120 20.44 -9.39 6.14
N LYS A 121 21.25 -8.66 5.36
CA LYS A 121 22.63 -8.37 5.72
C LYS A 121 22.61 -7.42 6.92
N LYS A 122 23.36 -7.78 7.97
CA LYS A 122 23.50 -6.97 9.20
C LYS A 122 24.39 -5.73 8.98
N ASP A 123 24.05 -4.91 8.00
CA ASP A 123 24.65 -3.61 7.76
C ASP A 123 23.64 -2.52 8.13
N ASP A 124 23.89 -1.88 9.26
CA ASP A 124 23.02 -0.84 9.81
C ASP A 124 22.83 0.34 8.86
N ARG A 125 23.76 0.58 7.92
CA ARG A 125 23.69 1.67 6.93
C ARG A 125 22.59 1.49 5.90
N ASN A 126 22.15 0.24 5.69
CA ASN A 126 21.15 -0.11 4.68
C ASN A 126 19.74 -0.20 5.26
N LYS A 127 19.57 -0.06 6.57
CA LYS A 127 18.26 0.21 7.18
C LYS A 127 17.77 1.55 6.69
N TYR A 128 16.46 1.69 6.51
CA TYR A 128 15.86 3.00 6.29
C TYR A 128 14.47 3.07 6.87
N PHE A 129 14.03 4.31 7.13
CA PHE A 129 12.62 4.61 7.33
C PHE A 129 12.17 5.73 6.40
N ILE A 130 10.88 5.75 6.13
CA ILE A 130 10.13 6.90 5.63
C ILE A 130 8.95 7.09 6.58
N SER A 131 8.72 8.31 7.04
CA SER A 131 7.56 8.66 7.86
C SER A 131 7.06 10.06 7.49
N GLY A 132 5.74 10.22 7.37
CA GLY A 132 5.15 11.47 6.91
C GLY A 132 3.69 11.35 6.52
N SER A 133 3.28 12.15 5.54
CA SER A 133 1.89 12.23 5.06
C SER A 133 1.56 11.22 3.95
N SER A 134 2.56 10.68 3.25
CA SER A 134 2.37 9.85 2.06
C SER A 134 1.70 8.51 2.35
N ASN A 135 0.47 8.34 1.88
CA ASN A 135 -0.21 7.04 1.86
C ASN A 135 0.38 6.12 0.77
N LEU A 136 0.14 4.80 0.88
CA LEU A 136 0.49 3.82 -0.16
C LEU A 136 -0.49 3.89 -1.34
N THR A 137 -0.54 5.05 -1.99
CA THR A 137 -1.37 5.34 -3.17
C THR A 137 -0.45 5.84 -4.29
N GLU A 138 -0.84 5.74 -5.56
CA GLU A 138 0.04 6.21 -6.65
C GLU A 138 0.38 7.70 -6.51
N ALA A 139 -0.57 8.51 -6.04
CA ALA A 139 -0.33 9.91 -5.72
C ALA A 139 0.60 10.06 -4.52
N GLY A 140 0.27 9.41 -3.40
CA GLY A 140 1.01 9.55 -2.14
C GLY A 140 2.47 9.15 -2.25
N ILE A 141 2.79 8.06 -2.97
CA ILE A 141 4.19 7.64 -3.13
C ILE A 141 4.93 8.33 -4.29
N GLY A 142 4.23 9.14 -5.09
CA GLY A 142 4.81 9.94 -6.18
C GLY A 142 4.82 9.30 -7.58
N LEU A 143 4.09 8.21 -7.81
CA LEU A 143 3.98 7.59 -9.15
C LEU A 143 3.15 8.40 -10.15
N LYS A 144 2.26 9.26 -9.65
CA LYS A 144 1.48 10.22 -10.43
C LYS A 144 1.76 11.60 -9.87
N GLN A 145 2.06 12.56 -10.75
CA GLN A 145 2.05 13.96 -10.35
C GLN A 145 0.63 14.37 -10.00
N THR A 146 0.46 14.97 -8.83
CA THR A 146 -0.82 15.49 -8.34
C THR A 146 -0.59 16.84 -7.68
N ASN A 147 -1.67 17.55 -7.34
CA ASN A 147 -1.60 18.79 -6.56
C ASN A 147 -1.48 18.53 -5.04
N ASN A 148 -1.32 17.27 -4.63
CA ASN A 148 -1.13 16.95 -3.23
C ASN A 148 0.31 17.22 -2.85
N ILE A 149 0.49 18.13 -1.91
CA ILE A 149 1.77 18.36 -1.24
C ILE A 149 1.95 17.26 -0.20
N GLU A 150 3.04 16.49 -0.34
CA GLU A 150 3.40 15.45 0.61
C GLU A 150 4.66 15.87 1.36
N LEU A 151 4.71 15.62 2.67
CA LEU A 151 5.88 15.90 3.48
C LEU A 151 6.27 14.64 4.25
N ASN A 152 7.46 14.13 3.93
CA ASN A 152 8.02 12.97 4.60
C ASN A 152 9.47 13.23 5.02
N ILE A 153 9.87 12.59 6.11
CA ILE A 153 11.27 12.44 6.49
C ILE A 153 11.68 11.01 6.14
N ALA A 154 12.81 10.89 5.44
CA ALA A 154 13.45 9.63 5.16
C ALA A 154 14.93 9.67 5.56
N GLU A 155 15.42 8.60 6.16
CA GLU A 155 16.83 8.48 6.55
C GLU A 155 17.27 7.03 6.43
N THR A 156 18.55 6.85 6.13
CA THR A 156 19.20 5.54 6.23
C THR A 156 19.96 5.44 7.55
N GLY A 157 20.23 4.22 8.01
CA GLY A 157 20.94 3.99 9.26
C GLY A 157 20.08 3.40 10.37
N ASN A 158 20.75 2.94 11.42
CA ASN A 158 20.14 2.40 12.64
C ASN A 158 20.08 3.45 13.76
N ASN A 159 19.64 4.66 13.42
CA ASN A 159 19.57 5.79 14.33
C ASN A 159 18.42 5.64 15.35
N ASN A 160 18.27 6.61 16.25
CA ASN A 160 17.24 6.55 17.28
C ASN A 160 15.83 6.62 16.70
N GLN A 161 15.61 7.44 15.66
CA GLN A 161 14.31 7.57 15.00
C GLN A 161 13.87 6.23 14.38
N TYR A 162 14.76 5.54 13.67
CA TYR A 162 14.51 4.22 13.11
C TYR A 162 14.12 3.22 14.21
N LYS A 163 14.89 3.17 15.31
CA LYS A 163 14.62 2.27 16.43
C LYS A 163 13.27 2.55 17.08
N GLU A 164 12.92 3.81 17.29
CA GLU A 164 11.62 4.21 17.85
C GLU A 164 10.46 3.81 16.92
N LEU A 165 10.61 4.01 15.61
CA LEU A 165 9.61 3.61 14.62
C LEU A 165 9.43 2.09 14.57
N VAL A 166 10.51 1.32 14.65
CA VAL A 166 10.46 -0.15 14.72
C VAL A 166 9.72 -0.60 15.98
N VAL A 167 10.08 -0.06 17.15
CA VAL A 167 9.39 -0.37 18.42
C VAL A 167 7.91 -0.02 18.35
N TRP A 168 7.57 1.14 17.79
CA TRP A 168 6.19 1.56 17.62
C TRP A 168 5.43 0.63 16.66
N PHE A 169 6.03 0.26 15.53
CA PHE A 169 5.39 -0.64 14.55
C PHE A 169 5.18 -2.02 15.15
N ASP A 170 6.18 -2.59 15.83
CA ASP A 170 6.04 -3.90 16.47
C ASP A 170 4.97 -3.88 17.56
N ALA A 171 4.91 -2.80 18.34
CA ALA A 171 3.87 -2.61 19.35
C ALA A 171 2.47 -2.50 18.71
N LEU A 172 2.32 -1.83 17.56
CA LEU A 172 1.08 -1.78 16.78
C LEU A 172 0.73 -3.18 16.22
N TRP A 173 1.72 -3.87 15.65
CA TRP A 173 1.57 -5.15 14.95
C TRP A 173 0.99 -6.24 15.85
N VAL A 174 1.36 -6.26 17.13
CA VAL A 174 0.89 -7.29 18.09
C VAL A 174 -0.39 -6.89 18.83
N ARG A 175 -0.96 -5.70 18.59
CA ARG A 175 -2.19 -5.26 19.26
C ARG A 175 -3.35 -6.20 18.89
N PRO A 176 -4.27 -6.48 19.83
CA PRO A 176 -5.50 -7.22 19.53
C PRO A 176 -6.31 -6.59 18.39
N GLN A 177 -6.32 -5.26 18.28
CA GLN A 177 -7.01 -4.52 17.23
C GLN A 177 -6.35 -4.68 15.86
N ALA A 178 -5.05 -5.02 15.80
CA ALA A 178 -4.31 -5.23 14.56
C ALA A 178 -4.36 -6.71 14.21
N HIS A 179 -5.36 -7.11 13.43
CA HIS A 179 -5.67 -8.51 13.18
C HIS A 179 -5.89 -8.83 11.70
N LYS A 180 -5.81 -10.13 11.39
CA LYS A 180 -5.97 -10.68 10.04
C LYS A 180 -7.44 -10.92 9.66
N GLU A 181 -8.39 -10.60 10.54
CA GLU A 181 -9.82 -10.72 10.24
C GLU A 181 -10.39 -9.33 9.89
N LYS A 182 -11.39 -9.24 9.03
CA LYS A 182 -12.16 -8.02 8.78
C LYS A 182 -13.59 -8.25 9.23
N THR A 183 -14.13 -7.31 10.01
CA THR A 183 -15.55 -7.33 10.35
C THR A 183 -16.35 -6.77 9.18
N LEU A 184 -17.30 -7.57 8.69
CA LEU A 184 -18.32 -7.17 7.73
C LEU A 184 -19.62 -6.93 8.49
N VAL A 185 -20.35 -5.89 8.10
CA VAL A 185 -21.67 -5.57 8.67
C VAL A 185 -22.66 -5.58 7.52
N ALA A 186 -23.60 -6.53 7.57
CA ALA A 186 -24.69 -6.61 6.60
C ALA A 186 -25.72 -5.48 6.82
N PRO A 187 -26.58 -5.17 5.84
CA PRO A 187 -27.59 -4.10 5.98
C PRO A 187 -28.55 -4.28 7.16
N ASP A 188 -28.77 -5.52 7.61
CA ASP A 188 -29.57 -5.87 8.78
C ASP A 188 -28.82 -5.72 10.12
N GLY A 189 -27.55 -5.31 10.08
CA GLY A 189 -26.68 -5.16 11.26
C GLY A 189 -25.94 -6.45 11.65
N THR A 190 -26.17 -7.57 10.97
CA THR A 190 -25.48 -8.83 11.26
C THR A 190 -23.99 -8.69 10.99
N LYS A 191 -23.16 -9.10 11.96
CA LYS A 191 -21.70 -9.05 11.85
C LYS A 191 -21.15 -10.42 11.48
N SER A 192 -20.27 -10.45 10.49
CA SER A 192 -19.46 -11.63 10.16
C SER A 192 -17.98 -11.26 10.06
N LYS A 193 -17.12 -12.27 10.07
CA LYS A 193 -15.68 -12.09 9.91
C LYS A 193 -15.19 -12.83 8.68
N ILE A 194 -14.21 -12.26 8.01
CA ILE A 194 -13.50 -12.85 6.88
C ILE A 194 -12.00 -12.60 7.04
N ASP A 195 -11.13 -13.46 6.50
CA ASP A 195 -9.71 -13.13 6.39
C ASP A 195 -9.55 -11.82 5.60
N PHE A 196 -8.79 -10.88 6.16
CA PHE A 196 -8.65 -9.53 5.62
C PHE A 196 -7.96 -9.55 4.27
N LYS A 197 -6.96 -10.42 4.07
CA LYS A 197 -6.27 -10.54 2.79
C LYS A 197 -7.23 -11.08 1.73
N GLN A 198 -8.07 -12.05 2.08
CA GLN A 198 -9.14 -12.55 1.21
C GLN A 198 -10.20 -11.48 0.92
N TYR A 199 -10.58 -10.68 1.90
CA TYR A 199 -11.47 -9.52 1.70
C TYR A 199 -10.89 -8.55 0.67
N LEU A 200 -9.61 -8.16 0.80
CA LEU A 200 -8.95 -7.28 -0.16
C LEU A 200 -8.93 -7.88 -1.57
N ILE A 201 -8.62 -9.17 -1.70
CA ILE A 201 -8.64 -9.87 -3.00
C ILE A 201 -10.04 -9.81 -3.61
N ASN A 202 -11.08 -10.13 -2.83
CA ASN A 202 -12.47 -10.10 -3.29
C ASN A 202 -12.87 -8.70 -3.75
N GLU A 203 -12.51 -7.64 -3.00
CA GLU A 203 -12.80 -6.26 -3.36
C GLU A 203 -12.08 -5.85 -4.65
N ILE A 204 -10.81 -6.22 -4.82
CA ILE A 204 -10.04 -5.94 -6.04
C ILE A 204 -10.68 -6.65 -7.24
N GLU A 205 -11.02 -7.94 -7.11
CA GLU A 205 -11.65 -8.72 -8.19
C GLU A 205 -13.07 -8.24 -8.52
N ARG A 206 -13.80 -7.70 -7.54
CA ARG A 206 -15.12 -7.08 -7.71
C ARG A 206 -15.04 -5.78 -8.51
N ILE A 207 -14.06 -4.92 -8.21
CA ILE A 207 -13.87 -3.64 -8.90
C ILE A 207 -13.30 -3.87 -10.31
N HIS A 208 -12.40 -4.85 -10.45
CA HIS A 208 -11.69 -5.14 -11.70
C HIS A 208 -11.53 -6.66 -11.89
N PRO A 209 -12.47 -7.31 -12.62
CA PRO A 209 -12.43 -8.75 -12.85
C PRO A 209 -11.09 -9.18 -13.45
N THR A 210 -10.43 -10.11 -12.77
CA THR A 210 -9.13 -10.67 -13.18
C THR A 210 -9.28 -11.72 -14.28
N ASN A 211 -10.50 -12.21 -14.56
CA ASN A 211 -10.76 -13.03 -15.74
C ASN A 211 -11.49 -12.19 -16.81
N PRO A 212 -11.09 -12.28 -18.09
CA PRO A 212 -11.97 -11.84 -19.14
C PRO A 212 -13.23 -12.70 -19.02
N CYS A 213 -14.39 -12.09 -18.75
CA CYS A 213 -15.65 -12.82 -18.87
C CYS A 213 -15.68 -13.43 -20.28
N CYS A 214 -15.61 -14.77 -20.35
CA CYS A 214 -16.10 -15.50 -21.50
C CYS A 214 -17.57 -15.13 -21.63
N LYS A 215 -17.86 -14.26 -22.60
CA LYS A 215 -19.16 -14.19 -23.24
C LYS A 215 -19.05 -14.89 -24.57
#